data_AF-A0A7W1IXY0-F1
#
_entry.id   AF-A0A7W1IXY0-F1
#
_cell.length_a   1.000
_cell.length_b   1.000
_cell.length_c   1.000
_cell.angle_alpha   90.00
_cell.angle_beta   90.00
_cell.angle_gamma   90.00
#
_symmetry.space_group_name_H-M   'P 1'
#
loop_
_entity.id
_entity.type
_entity.pdbx_description
1 polymer ?
#
loop_
_entity_poly.entity_id
_entity_poly.type
_entity_poly.pdbx_seq_one_letter_code
_entity_poly.pdbx_strand_id
1 'polypeptide(L)'
;GLTTSEALAKGLIFVVVNPIPGQEERNSDHLLEKGCAIRCNNLPMLAYKIDALVNDETRVKSMKQNVLRFARPNASSEITTKLEAIF
;
A
#
# COMPACT_ATOMS: atom_id res chain seq x y z
N GLY A 1 8.23 3.80 3.03
CA GLY A 1 9.07 2.63 3.35
C GLY A 1 8.44 1.83 4.47
N LEU A 2 8.86 2.07 5.72
CA LEU A 2 8.41 1.28 6.87
C LEU A 2 6.88 1.29 7.08
N THR A 3 6.26 2.47 7.15
CA THR A 3 4.80 2.61 7.29
C THR A 3 4.04 1.91 6.15
N THR A 4 4.60 1.95 4.93
CA THR A 4 4.06 1.21 3.79
C THR A 4 4.03 -0.29 4.07
N SER A 5 5.15 -0.86 4.50
CA SER A 5 5.27 -2.28 4.83
C SER A 5 4.35 -2.70 5.98
N GLU A 6 4.25 -1.90 7.05
CA GLU A 6 3.39 -2.19 8.20
C GLU A 6 1.91 -2.18 7.83
N ALA A 7 1.46 -1.14 7.12
CA ALA A 7 0.07 -1.02 6.70
C ALA A 7 -0.32 -2.12 5.72
N LEU A 8 0.56 -2.49 4.77
CA LEU A 8 0.33 -3.63 3.87
C LEU A 8 0.23 -4.94 4.67
N ALA A 9 1.12 -5.16 5.64
CA ALA A 9 1.05 -6.33 6.53
C ALA A 9 -0.25 -6.37 7.37
N LYS A 10 -0.84 -5.20 7.67
CA LYS A 10 -2.16 -5.08 8.30
C LYS A 10 -3.33 -5.12 7.31
N GLY A 11 -3.08 -5.33 6.03
CA GLY A 11 -4.13 -5.43 5.01
C GLY A 11 -4.79 -4.09 4.68
N LEU A 12 -4.13 -2.95 4.86
CA LEU A 12 -4.71 -1.62 4.67
C LEU A 12 -4.53 -1.09 3.24
N ILE A 13 -5.59 -0.44 2.73
CA ILE A 13 -5.56 0.31 1.46
C ILE A 13 -5.00 1.70 1.74
N PHE A 14 -4.20 2.24 0.83
CA PHE A 14 -3.63 3.56 0.94
C PHE A 14 -4.45 4.64 0.23
N VAL A 15 -4.51 5.81 0.84
CA VAL A 15 -4.84 7.06 0.15
C VAL A 15 -3.60 7.94 0.20
N VAL A 16 -2.94 8.11 -0.94
CA VAL A 16 -1.71 8.89 -1.02
C VAL A 16 -2.04 10.36 -1.23
N VAL A 17 -1.55 11.20 -0.33
CA VAL A 17 -1.68 12.66 -0.38
C VAL A 17 -0.27 13.25 -0.39
N ASN A 18 0.04 14.07 -1.40
CA ASN A 18 1.26 14.87 -1.49
C ASN A 18 2.55 14.13 -1.06
N PRO A 19 2.91 13.00 -1.71
CA PRO A 19 4.11 12.25 -1.32
C PRO A 19 5.37 13.10 -1.49
N ILE A 20 6.34 12.94 -0.59
CA ILE A 20 7.61 13.67 -0.68
C ILE A 20 8.39 13.21 -1.94
N PRO A 21 8.95 14.13 -2.74
CA PRO A 21 9.73 13.77 -3.92
C PRO A 21 10.85 12.77 -3.61
N GLY A 22 11.04 11.81 -4.52
CA GLY A 22 12.03 10.75 -4.37
C GLY A 22 11.43 9.46 -3.80
N GLN A 23 11.83 9.07 -2.59
CA GLN A 23 11.52 7.73 -2.08
C GLN A 23 10.03 7.51 -1.80
N GLU A 24 9.32 8.52 -1.29
CA GLU A 24 7.88 8.39 -1.02
C GLU A 24 7.04 8.39 -2.29
N GLU A 25 7.41 9.22 -3.27
CA GLU A 25 6.79 9.21 -4.59
C GLU A 25 6.92 7.83 -5.27
N ARG A 26 8.12 7.24 -5.29
CA ARG A 26 8.33 5.89 -5.83
C ARG A 26 7.51 4.84 -5.09
N ASN A 27 7.43 4.92 -3.75
CA ASN A 27 6.58 4.01 -2.96
C ASN A 27 5.11 4.18 -3.33
N SER A 28 4.64 5.41 -3.50
CA SER A 28 3.28 5.72 -3.95
C SER A 28 2.99 5.11 -5.31
N ASP A 29 3.87 5.30 -6.28
CA ASP A 29 3.68 4.78 -7.64
C ASP A 29 3.57 3.26 -7.64
N HIS A 30 4.45 2.56 -6.89
CA HIS A 30 4.33 1.12 -6.71
C HIS A 30 2.99 0.70 -6.09
N LEU A 31 2.50 1.41 -5.06
CA LEU A 31 1.21 1.09 -4.46
C LEU A 31 0.04 1.30 -5.44
N LEU A 32 0.10 2.36 -6.26
CA LEU A 32 -0.92 2.66 -7.27
C LEU A 32 -0.92 1.61 -8.37
N GLU A 33 0.25 1.23 -8.90
CA GLU A 33 0.40 0.18 -9.92
C GLU A 33 -0.10 -1.18 -9.44
N LYS A 34 0.08 -1.50 -8.14
CA LYS A 34 -0.42 -2.73 -7.54
C LYS A 34 -1.90 -2.66 -7.14
N GLY A 35 -2.60 -1.55 -7.42
CA GLY A 35 -4.00 -1.38 -7.02
C GLY A 35 -4.21 -1.41 -5.50
N CYS A 36 -3.17 -1.07 -4.73
CA CYS A 36 -3.17 -0.99 -3.27
C CYS A 36 -3.45 0.42 -2.75
N ALA A 37 -3.45 1.42 -3.64
CA ALA A 37 -3.66 2.81 -3.29
C ALA A 37 -4.61 3.55 -4.26
N ILE A 38 -5.14 4.67 -3.78
CA ILE A 38 -5.66 5.75 -4.62
C ILE A 38 -4.86 7.03 -4.36
N ARG A 39 -4.76 7.91 -5.36
CA ARG A 39 -4.07 9.20 -5.24
C ARG A 39 -5.05 10.36 -5.05
N CYS A 40 -4.75 11.25 -4.13
CA CYS A 40 -5.49 12.49 -3.89
C CYS A 40 -4.53 13.69 -3.84
N ASN A 41 -4.49 14.46 -4.93
CA ASN A 41 -3.63 15.66 -5.03
C ASN A 41 -4.34 16.94 -4.53
N ASN A 42 -5.58 16.84 -4.07
CA ASN A 42 -6.39 17.98 -3.64
C ASN A 42 -7.08 17.61 -2.30
N LEU A 43 -6.57 18.15 -1.18
CA LEU A 43 -7.08 17.83 0.15
C LEU A 43 -8.59 18.07 0.32
N PRO A 44 -9.17 19.19 -0.15
CA PRO A 44 -10.62 19.38 -0.21
C PRO A 44 -11.42 18.21 -0.81
N MET A 45 -10.85 17.48 -1.78
CA MET A 45 -11.51 16.33 -2.42
C MET A 45 -11.27 15.00 -1.70
N LEU A 46 -10.46 14.98 -0.63
CA LEU A 46 -10.05 13.76 0.05
C LEU A 46 -11.25 13.00 0.64
N ALA A 47 -12.13 13.69 1.36
CA ALA A 47 -13.33 13.09 1.97
C ALA A 47 -14.20 12.42 0.90
N TYR A 48 -14.52 13.16 -0.17
CA TYR A 48 -15.28 12.64 -1.30
C TYR A 48 -14.65 11.38 -1.92
N LYS A 49 -13.33 11.37 -2.12
CA LYS A 49 -12.64 10.19 -2.70
C LYS A 49 -12.67 8.98 -1.77
N ILE A 50 -12.56 9.20 -0.46
CA ILE A 50 -12.66 8.13 0.54
C ILE A 50 -14.09 7.58 0.54
N ASP A 51 -15.10 8.45 0.60
CA ASP A 51 -16.51 8.03 0.57
C ASP A 51 -16.86 7.28 -0.70
N ALA A 52 -16.42 7.77 -1.86
CA ALA A 52 -16.61 7.10 -3.14
C ALA A 52 -15.94 5.72 -3.19
N LEU A 53 -14.78 5.55 -2.54
CA LEU A 53 -14.12 4.25 -2.44
C LEU A 53 -14.88 3.33 -1.48
N VAL A 54 -15.20 3.78 -0.28
CA VAL A 54 -15.84 2.95 0.76
C VAL A 54 -17.24 2.50 0.35
N ASN A 55 -17.96 3.32 -0.41
CA ASN A 55 -19.28 2.97 -0.96
C ASN A 55 -19.21 2.02 -2.18
N ASP A 56 -18.03 1.75 -2.74
CA ASP A 56 -17.81 0.75 -3.79
C ASP A 56 -17.23 -0.53 -3.18
N GLU A 57 -18.10 -1.39 -2.66
CA GLU A 57 -17.70 -2.64 -2.02
C GLU A 57 -16.84 -3.54 -2.91
N THR A 58 -17.16 -3.59 -4.20
CA THR A 58 -16.45 -4.43 -5.18
C THR A 58 -15.02 -3.96 -5.33
N ARG A 59 -14.83 -2.65 -5.46
CA ARG A 59 -13.51 -2.05 -5.54
C ARG A 59 -12.73 -2.21 -4.23
N VAL A 60 -13.36 -1.99 -3.08
CA VAL A 60 -12.70 -2.21 -1.77
C VAL A 60 -12.24 -3.66 -1.62
N LYS A 61 -13.10 -4.64 -1.95
CA LYS A 61 -12.74 -6.07 -1.89
C LYS A 61 -11.57 -6.39 -2.82
N SER A 62 -11.60 -5.90 -4.05
CA SER A 62 -10.51 -6.06 -5.02
C SER A 62 -9.19 -5.45 -4.52
N MET A 63 -9.22 -4.20 -4.03
CA MET A 63 -8.04 -3.53 -3.49
C MET A 63 -7.50 -4.21 -2.23
N LYS A 64 -8.37 -4.70 -1.33
CA LYS A 64 -7.95 -5.50 -0.17
C LYS A 64 -7.23 -6.79 -0.59
N GLN A 65 -7.75 -7.49 -1.60
CA GLN A 65 -7.08 -8.68 -2.13
C GLN A 65 -5.70 -8.34 -2.72
N ASN A 66 -5.59 -7.23 -3.44
CA ASN A 66 -4.31 -6.76 -3.97
C ASN A 66 -3.31 -6.45 -2.86
N VAL A 67 -3.75 -5.77 -1.79
CA VAL A 67 -2.93 -5.48 -0.62
C VAL A 67 -2.40 -6.77 0.01
N LEU A 68 -3.27 -7.77 0.25
CA LEU A 68 -2.87 -9.03 0.85
C LEU A 68 -1.89 -9.81 -0.04
N ARG A 69 -2.05 -9.76 -1.38
CA ARG A 69 -1.11 -10.38 -2.32
C ARG A 69 0.24 -9.66 -2.36
N PHE A 70 0.24 -8.35 -2.18
CA PHE A 70 1.46 -7.53 -2.24
C PHE A 70 2.23 -7.52 -0.91
N ALA A 71 1.53 -7.68 0.21
CA ALA A 71 2.11 -7.69 1.55
C ALA A 71 3.16 -8.79 1.72
N ARG A 72 4.22 -8.47 2.48
CA ARG A 72 5.31 -9.40 2.83
C ARG A 72 5.53 -9.42 4.35
N PRO A 73 4.55 -9.91 5.15
CA PRO A 73 4.63 -9.84 6.61
C PRO A 73 5.80 -10.63 7.20
N ASN A 74 6.26 -11.68 6.51
CA ASN A 74 7.35 -12.55 6.96
C ASN A 74 8.71 -12.17 6.34
N ALA A 75 8.82 -11.02 5.66
CA ALA A 75 10.02 -10.64 4.91
C ALA A 75 11.30 -10.74 5.75
N SER A 76 11.27 -10.28 7.00
CA SER A 76 12.45 -10.35 7.88
C SER A 76 12.88 -11.79 8.13
N SER A 77 11.95 -12.70 8.44
CA SER A 77 12.27 -14.12 8.65
C SER A 77 12.77 -14.77 7.35
N GLU A 78 12.11 -14.49 6.23
CA GLU A 78 12.52 -15.02 4.92
C GLU A 78 13.94 -14.58 4.54
N ILE A 79 14.32 -13.34 4.85
CA ILE A 79 15.66 -12.82 4.61
C ILE A 79 16.67 -13.49 5.52
N THR A 80 16.40 -13.63 6.81
CA THR A 80 17.31 -14.31 7.75
C THR A 80 17.56 -15.76 7.33
N THR A 81 16.50 -16.53 7.03
CA THR A 81 16.65 -17.91 6.55
C THR A 81 17.47 -18.00 5.27
N LYS A 82 17.31 -17.06 4.34
CA LYS A 82 18.13 -17.02 3.11
C LYS A 82 19.59 -16.71 3.39
N LEU A 83 19.88 -15.82 4.33
CA LEU A 83 21.25 -15.49 4.72
C LEU A 83 21.92 -16.68 5.40
N GLU A 84 21.23 -17.36 6.32
CA GLU A 84 21.73 -18.58 6.97
C GLU A 84 22.08 -19.68 5.97
N ALA A 85 21.33 -19.81 4.88
CA ALA A 85 21.61 -20.80 3.84
C ALA A 85 22.84 -20.47 2.96
N ILE A 86 23.39 -19.26 3.07
CA ILE A 86 24.56 -18.80 2.31
C ILE A 86 25.85 -18.90 3.15
N PHE A 87 25.74 -19.06 4.47
CA PHE A 87 26.85 -19.25 5.41
C PHE A 87 26.96 -20.71 5.86
#